data_AF-A0A812SMS3-F1
#
_entry.id   AF-A0A812SMS3-F1
#
_cell.length_a   1.000
_cell.length_b   1.000
_cell.length_c   1.000
_cell.angle_alpha   90.00
_cell.angle_beta   90.00
_cell.angle_gamma   90.00
#
_symmetry.space_group_name_H-M   'P 1'
#
loop_
_entity.id
_entity.type
_entity.pdbx_description
1 polymer ?
#
loop_
_entity_poly.entity_id
_entity_poly.type
_entity_poly.pdbx_seq_one_letter_code
_entity_poly.pdbx_strand_id
1 'polypeptide(L)'
;MSGFSVTVKAVRDRKLISPTFQVAATDSQPSIYLEVEEAELQTDPKSGILQLICRDGTVEFGDEGKFEFPDERVIYLDHLNSVEINEDSASPANLTLRAIPLQIDREKKIIDEAKASIESLGENPDPEQLKNAEYHHNEHQKRLYRLQAERQRRLANGFGVFCFVCMGIPVAVWRKSSDNVSTFFTCFLPILLLYYPLLVIGEQTARDGTFGAVPVWIANVVLFAIGALSADPIDASLWTRRTMWLVLGLGLFRLVYLAFDPFDLVHDEAYYWDWSRQLDYGYFSKPPMIAWLIGLSTRLLGDHEFAVRLPAVLLGTGSLAFVFMLARRMYDAKVGFWATMLVAMTPGNVAMSLLMTIDAPFLFFWSAAMYCFWRLLEKGEDRWKWLVATTVVIGLGLLTKQTMAGMLVFGGLF
;
A
#
# COMPACT_ATOMS: atom_id res chain seq x y z
N MET A 1 8.35 15.23 29.08
CA MET A 1 8.77 14.85 30.44
C MET A 1 10.24 15.17 30.61
N SER A 2 10.56 16.37 31.07
CA SER A 2 11.89 16.70 31.59
C SER A 2 11.70 16.96 33.08
N GLY A 3 11.98 15.96 33.92
CA GLY A 3 12.00 16.24 35.36
C GLY A 3 11.56 15.17 36.34
N PHE A 4 11.52 13.87 36.02
CA PHE A 4 11.40 12.83 37.06
C PHE A 4 12.51 11.81 36.85
N SER A 5 13.44 11.70 37.80
CA SER A 5 14.52 10.71 37.78
C SER A 5 14.56 9.93 39.09
N VAL A 6 14.88 8.64 38.97
CA VAL A 6 15.04 7.74 40.12
C VAL A 6 16.41 7.12 40.03
N THR A 7 17.21 7.30 41.07
CA THR A 7 18.51 6.64 41.22
C THR A 7 18.42 5.70 42.40
N VAL A 8 18.85 4.44 42.22
CA VAL A 8 18.76 3.43 43.28
C VAL A 8 20.11 2.74 43.43
N LYS A 9 20.47 2.40 44.66
CA LYS A 9 21.71 1.68 44.94
C LYS A 9 21.62 0.21 44.56
N ALA A 10 20.47 -0.41 44.84
CA ALA A 10 20.18 -1.79 44.48
C ALA A 10 18.67 -2.03 44.47
N VAL A 11 18.24 -3.13 43.84
CA VAL A 11 16.85 -3.61 43.88
C VAL A 11 16.85 -5.05 44.41
N ARG A 12 16.05 -5.33 45.46
CA ARG A 12 15.89 -6.67 46.05
C ARG A 12 14.41 -6.95 46.29
N ASP A 13 13.91 -8.06 45.76
CA ASP A 13 12.52 -8.53 46.01
C ASP A 13 11.45 -7.43 45.87
N ARG A 14 11.58 -6.61 44.80
CA ARG A 14 10.71 -5.45 44.46
C ARG A 14 10.89 -4.20 45.32
N LYS A 15 11.81 -4.21 46.29
CA LYS A 15 12.21 -3.04 47.05
C LYS A 15 13.41 -2.34 46.39
N LEU A 16 13.31 -1.03 46.28
CA LEU A 16 14.39 -0.11 45.94
C LEU A 16 15.17 0.20 47.22
N ILE A 17 16.47 -0.07 47.21
CA ILE A 17 17.36 0.15 48.36
C ILE A 17 18.10 1.47 48.16
N SER A 18 18.01 2.34 49.18
CA SER A 18 18.51 3.72 49.16
C SER A 18 18.12 4.50 47.89
N PRO A 19 16.82 4.55 47.51
CA PRO A 19 16.40 5.29 46.34
C PRO A 19 16.43 6.80 46.58
N THR A 20 16.85 7.52 45.55
CA THR A 20 16.81 8.96 45.47
C THR A 20 15.92 9.37 44.30
N PHE A 21 14.87 10.13 44.58
CA PHE A 21 13.93 10.63 43.59
C PHE A 21 14.14 12.14 43.42
N GLN A 22 14.25 12.59 42.19
CA GLN A 22 14.38 14.00 41.87
C GLN A 22 13.26 14.43 40.93
N VAL A 23 12.53 15.45 41.35
CA VAL A 23 11.49 16.12 40.56
C VAL A 23 11.97 17.53 40.19
N ALA A 24 12.06 17.84 38.91
CA ALA A 24 12.47 19.16 38.44
C ALA A 24 11.37 20.20 38.73
N ALA A 25 11.79 21.43 39.03
CA ALA A 25 10.88 22.55 39.25
C ALA A 25 10.00 22.79 38.01
N THR A 26 8.74 23.12 38.24
CA THR A 26 7.78 23.57 37.21
C THR A 26 7.37 25.01 37.56
N ASP A 27 6.82 25.79 36.61
CA ASP A 27 6.44 27.21 36.81
C ASP A 27 5.54 27.48 38.04
N SER A 28 4.95 26.44 38.64
CA SER A 28 4.06 26.49 39.81
C SER A 28 4.55 25.73 41.06
N GLN A 29 5.64 24.94 41.00
CA GLN A 29 6.12 24.12 42.12
C GLN A 29 7.66 24.02 42.19
N PRO A 30 8.26 24.11 43.39
CA PRO A 30 9.72 24.00 43.58
C PRO A 30 10.23 22.58 43.29
N SER A 31 11.53 22.44 43.04
CA SER A 31 12.16 21.13 42.84
C SER A 31 12.12 20.30 44.13
N ILE A 32 11.77 19.02 44.00
CA ILE A 32 11.65 18.10 45.14
C ILE A 32 12.77 17.07 45.05
N TYR A 33 13.55 16.94 46.12
CA TYR A 33 14.54 15.88 46.29
C TYR A 33 14.12 14.98 47.44
N LEU A 34 13.95 13.69 47.16
CA LEU A 34 13.47 12.72 48.12
C LEU A 34 14.50 11.59 48.23
N GLU A 35 15.11 11.45 49.40
CA GLU A 35 16.08 10.41 49.70
C GLU A 35 15.50 9.50 50.79
N VAL A 36 15.40 8.20 50.50
CA VAL A 36 14.68 7.23 51.33
C VAL A 36 15.54 5.99 51.54
N GLU A 37 15.41 5.30 52.66
CA GLU A 37 16.16 4.07 52.93
C GLU A 37 15.63 2.87 52.12
N GLU A 38 14.31 2.68 52.10
CA GLU A 38 13.63 1.69 51.26
C GLU A 38 12.40 2.29 50.58
N ALA A 39 12.16 1.94 49.30
CA ALA A 39 10.89 2.23 48.66
C ALA A 39 10.34 1.05 47.85
N GLU A 40 9.02 0.94 47.75
CA GLU A 40 8.33 -0.06 46.93
C GLU A 40 7.35 0.62 45.98
N LEU A 41 7.31 0.15 44.73
CA LEU A 41 6.36 0.61 43.71
C LEU A 41 5.24 -0.40 43.58
N GLN A 42 4.02 0.00 43.94
CA GLN A 42 2.82 -0.83 43.79
C GLN A 42 1.82 -0.14 42.88
N THR A 43 1.24 -0.89 41.94
CA THR A 43 0.12 -0.42 41.12
C THR A 43 -1.16 -1.01 41.69
N ASP A 44 -2.13 -0.16 42.05
CA ASP A 44 -3.47 -0.66 42.40
C ASP A 44 -4.22 -1.05 41.12
N PRO A 45 -4.55 -2.34 40.91
CA PRO A 45 -5.18 -2.82 39.68
C PRO A 45 -6.58 -2.26 39.43
N LYS A 46 -7.26 -1.75 40.47
CA LYS A 46 -8.63 -1.23 40.35
C LYS A 46 -8.69 0.25 40.02
N SER A 47 -7.74 1.05 40.54
CA SER A 47 -7.67 2.50 40.29
C SER A 47 -6.66 2.87 39.20
N GLY A 48 -5.73 1.97 38.84
CA GLY A 48 -4.69 2.24 37.85
C GLY A 48 -3.65 3.27 38.32
N ILE A 49 -3.64 3.60 39.60
CA ILE A 49 -2.72 4.59 40.21
C ILE A 49 -1.45 3.88 40.67
N LEU A 50 -0.30 4.47 40.35
CA LEU A 50 1.00 4.02 40.85
C LEU A 50 1.26 4.65 42.21
N GLN A 51 1.48 3.81 43.21
CA GLN A 51 1.77 4.19 44.59
C GLN A 51 3.25 3.94 44.85
N LEU A 52 3.94 4.95 45.36
CA LEU A 52 5.30 4.85 45.85
C LEU A 52 5.25 4.80 47.38
N ILE A 53 5.57 3.65 47.94
CA ILE A 53 5.62 3.42 49.38
C ILE A 53 7.05 3.68 49.84
N CYS A 54 7.29 4.80 50.49
CA CYS A 54 8.61 5.20 51.01
C CYS A 54 8.70 4.91 52.50
N ARG A 55 9.83 4.37 52.97
CA ARG A 55 10.06 4.10 54.40
C ARG A 55 11.33 4.80 54.85
N ASP A 56 11.18 5.64 55.87
CA ASP A 56 12.25 6.37 56.53
C ASP A 56 13.09 7.19 55.54
N GLY A 57 12.70 8.46 55.37
CA GLY A 57 13.30 9.31 54.36
C GLY A 57 13.27 10.79 54.69
N THR A 58 14.05 11.53 53.91
CA THR A 58 14.15 12.98 53.99
C THR A 58 13.67 13.59 52.68
N VAL A 59 12.84 14.63 52.79
CA VAL A 59 12.36 15.42 51.65
C VAL A 59 12.95 16.81 51.75
N GLU A 60 13.54 17.27 50.65
CA GLU A 60 14.07 18.61 50.50
C GLU A 60 13.28 19.32 49.39
N PHE A 61 12.68 20.46 49.74
CA PHE A 61 11.88 21.28 48.83
C PHE A 61 12.67 22.53 48.45
N GLY A 62 13.57 22.43 47.47
CA GLY A 62 14.42 23.55 47.05
C GLY A 62 15.05 24.29 48.24
N ASP A 63 14.84 25.61 48.32
CA ASP A 63 15.33 26.46 49.41
C ASP A 63 14.40 26.54 50.65
N GLU A 64 13.27 25.83 50.65
CA GLU A 64 12.22 25.93 51.69
C GLU A 64 12.42 24.96 52.88
N GLY A 65 13.47 24.14 52.86
CA GLY A 65 13.94 23.35 54.00
C GLY A 65 13.84 21.83 53.83
N LYS A 66 14.54 21.12 54.72
CA LYS A 66 14.63 19.66 54.77
C LYS A 66 13.73 19.11 55.87
N PHE A 67 12.83 18.21 55.52
CA PHE A 67 11.90 17.55 56.43
C PHE A 67 12.17 16.05 56.48
N GLU A 68 12.38 15.52 57.67
CA GLU A 68 12.46 14.08 57.90
C GLU A 68 11.06 13.57 58.26
N PHE A 69 10.64 12.48 57.63
CA PHE A 69 9.44 11.76 58.03
C PHE A 69 9.87 10.39 58.58
N PRO A 70 9.61 10.12 59.88
CA PRO A 70 9.71 8.77 60.40
C PRO A 70 8.51 7.94 59.91
N ASP A 71 8.72 6.65 59.66
CA ASP A 71 7.74 5.64 59.21
C ASP A 71 7.45 5.59 57.69
N GLU A 72 6.44 4.79 57.34
CA GLU A 72 5.96 4.53 55.98
C GLU A 72 5.05 5.66 55.48
N ARG A 73 5.44 6.27 54.36
CA ARG A 73 4.66 7.30 53.67
C ARG A 73 4.34 6.85 52.25
N VAL A 74 3.05 6.78 51.94
CA VAL A 74 2.57 6.47 50.58
C VAL A 74 2.43 7.77 49.80
N ILE A 75 3.19 7.89 48.71
CA ILE A 75 3.11 8.97 47.74
C ILE A 75 2.35 8.48 46.52
N TYR A 76 1.21 9.08 46.24
CA TYR A 76 0.42 8.80 45.05
C TYR A 76 1.01 9.58 43.87
N LEU A 77 1.50 8.87 42.86
CA LEU A 77 1.96 9.48 41.61
C LEU A 77 0.74 9.70 40.71
N ASP A 78 -0.11 10.67 41.08
CA ASP A 78 -1.41 10.97 40.43
C ASP A 78 -1.27 11.43 38.96
N HIS A 79 -0.05 11.67 38.48
CA HIS A 79 0.20 12.27 37.17
C HIS A 79 0.57 11.30 36.03
N LEU A 80 0.54 9.98 36.26
CA LEU A 80 0.84 9.02 35.18
C LEU A 80 -0.32 8.81 34.20
N ASN A 81 -1.57 9.10 34.61
CA ASN A 81 -2.74 9.09 33.72
C ASN A 81 -3.14 10.48 33.21
N SER A 82 -2.61 11.56 33.79
CA SER A 82 -2.83 12.93 33.31
C SER A 82 -1.67 13.45 32.47
N VAL A 83 -0.99 12.58 31.71
CA VAL A 83 -0.40 13.06 30.47
C VAL A 83 -1.58 13.41 29.59
N GLU A 84 -2.10 14.64 29.74
CA GLU A 84 -2.74 15.30 28.61
C GLU A 84 -1.75 15.14 27.47
N ILE A 85 -2.05 14.21 26.58
CA ILE A 85 -1.33 14.05 25.33
C ILE A 85 -1.42 15.44 24.74
N ASN A 86 -0.31 16.17 24.70
CA ASN A 86 -0.30 17.53 24.20
C ASN A 86 -0.70 17.45 22.72
N GLU A 87 -2.01 17.53 22.46
CA GLU A 87 -2.64 17.50 21.16
C GLU A 87 -2.23 18.72 20.32
N ASP A 88 -1.46 19.64 20.91
CA ASP A 88 -0.89 20.81 20.26
C ASP A 88 0.64 20.69 20.06
N SER A 89 1.21 19.48 20.15
CA SER A 89 2.62 19.27 19.82
C SER A 89 2.95 19.76 18.40
N ALA A 90 3.96 20.65 18.31
CA ALA A 90 4.43 21.26 17.06
C ALA A 90 4.94 20.23 16.04
N SER A 91 5.49 19.09 16.51
CA SER A 91 5.98 18.02 15.63
C SER A 91 4.93 16.94 15.41
N PRO A 92 4.55 16.64 14.15
CA PRO A 92 3.66 15.54 13.79
C PRO A 92 4.11 14.16 14.29
N ALA A 93 5.42 13.96 14.49
CA ALA A 93 5.98 12.70 14.97
C ALA A 93 5.59 12.37 16.42
N ASN A 94 5.30 13.38 17.23
CA ASN A 94 4.96 13.21 18.65
C ASN A 94 3.47 12.92 18.88
N LEU A 95 2.65 12.98 17.83
CA LEU A 95 1.21 12.79 17.93
C LEU A 95 0.84 11.31 17.89
N THR A 96 -0.27 10.97 18.54
CA THR A 96 -0.86 9.65 18.39
C THR A 96 -1.59 9.53 17.05
N LEU A 97 -1.69 8.32 16.50
CA LEU A 97 -2.40 8.08 15.23
C LEU A 97 -3.87 8.51 15.25
N ARG A 98 -4.50 8.54 16.43
CA ARG A 98 -5.90 8.95 16.62
C ARG A 98 -6.07 10.47 16.59
N ALA A 99 -5.06 11.23 17.00
CA ALA A 99 -5.09 12.69 17.03
C ALA A 99 -4.80 13.33 15.65
N ILE A 100 -4.12 12.60 14.75
CA ILE A 100 -3.73 13.12 13.42
C ILE A 100 -4.92 13.58 12.56
N PRO A 101 -6.04 12.83 12.43
CA PRO A 101 -7.18 13.29 11.63
C PRO A 101 -7.77 14.61 12.13
N LEU A 102 -7.91 14.75 13.45
CA LEU A 102 -8.44 15.96 14.07
C LEU A 102 -7.53 17.16 13.78
N GLN A 103 -6.20 16.98 13.86
CA GLN A 103 -5.26 18.03 13.51
C GLN A 103 -5.26 18.39 12.03
N ILE A 104 -5.42 17.41 11.13
CA ILE A 104 -5.53 17.67 9.69
C ILE A 104 -6.72 18.60 9.42
N ASP A 105 -7.85 18.37 10.08
CA ASP A 105 -9.04 19.22 9.92
C ASP A 105 -8.84 20.62 10.52
N ARG A 106 -8.11 20.75 11.64
CA ARG A 106 -7.72 22.06 12.20
C ARG A 106 -6.80 22.83 11.24
N GLU A 107 -5.74 22.20 10.75
CA GLU A 107 -4.77 22.84 9.83
C GLU A 107 -5.42 23.26 8.52
N LYS A 108 -6.36 22.47 7.97
CA LYS A 108 -7.13 22.89 6.79
C LYS A 108 -7.91 24.19 7.02
N LYS A 109 -8.58 24.32 8.16
CA LYS A 109 -9.32 25.55 8.51
C LYS A 109 -8.39 26.76 8.60
N ILE A 110 -7.24 26.60 9.25
CA ILE A 110 -6.24 27.68 9.37
C ILE A 110 -5.70 28.08 8.00
N ILE A 111 -5.47 27.12 7.10
CA ILE A 111 -5.05 27.40 5.72
C ILE A 111 -6.14 28.14 4.94
N ASP A 112 -7.41 27.73 5.08
CA ASP A 112 -8.53 28.39 4.42
C ASP A 112 -8.70 29.84 4.92
N GLU A 113 -8.56 30.08 6.23
CA GLU A 113 -8.56 31.41 6.84
C GLU A 113 -7.36 32.26 6.37
N ALA A 114 -6.15 31.68 6.33
CA ALA A 114 -4.96 32.36 5.83
C ALA A 114 -5.10 32.73 4.35
N LYS A 115 -5.68 31.84 3.54
CA LYS A 115 -5.95 32.10 2.12
C LYS A 115 -6.98 33.22 1.94
N ALA A 116 -8.07 33.21 2.71
CA ALA A 116 -9.05 34.29 2.70
C ALA A 116 -8.45 35.63 3.13
N SER A 117 -7.51 35.62 4.09
CA SER A 117 -6.79 36.83 4.51
C SER A 117 -5.92 37.40 3.39
N ILE A 118 -5.21 36.55 2.63
CA ILE A 118 -4.41 36.96 1.46
C ILE A 118 -5.31 37.56 0.38
N GLU A 119 -6.45 36.91 0.08
CA GLU A 119 -7.42 37.40 -0.91
C GLU A 119 -8.04 38.75 -0.50
N SER A 120 -8.17 39.02 0.80
CA SER A 120 -8.72 40.28 1.33
C SER A 120 -7.77 41.49 1.20
N LEU A 121 -6.48 41.27 0.91
CA LEU A 121 -5.47 42.34 0.77
C LEU A 121 -5.61 43.15 -0.54
N GLY A 122 -6.44 42.70 -1.49
CA GLY A 122 -6.72 43.39 -2.75
C GLY A 122 -5.59 43.29 -3.80
N GLU A 123 -5.72 44.04 -4.91
CA GLU A 123 -4.79 43.96 -6.06
C GLU A 123 -3.42 44.61 -5.82
N ASN A 124 -3.25 45.45 -4.79
CA ASN A 124 -1.99 46.14 -4.51
C ASN A 124 -1.67 46.17 -2.99
N PRO A 125 -1.34 45.01 -2.38
CA PRO A 125 -1.02 44.91 -0.96
C PRO A 125 0.29 45.61 -0.60
N ASP A 126 0.44 45.97 0.66
CA ASP A 126 1.76 46.25 1.24
C ASP A 126 2.66 44.99 1.12
N PRO A 127 3.85 45.07 0.49
CA PRO A 127 4.73 43.93 0.28
C PRO A 127 5.11 43.17 1.56
N GLU A 128 5.21 43.86 2.69
CA GLU A 128 5.56 43.24 3.98
C GLU A 128 4.38 42.43 4.54
N GLN A 129 3.16 42.95 4.42
CA GLN A 129 1.94 42.26 4.85
C GLN A 129 1.67 41.02 4.00
N LEU A 130 1.82 41.13 2.68
CA LEU A 130 1.67 39.99 1.76
C LEU A 130 2.69 38.89 2.06
N LYS A 131 3.97 39.26 2.24
CA LYS A 131 5.04 38.30 2.56
C LYS A 131 4.78 37.55 3.87
N ASN A 132 4.29 38.25 4.90
CA ASN A 132 3.95 37.62 6.18
C ASN A 132 2.75 36.68 6.05
N ALA A 133 1.71 37.08 5.32
CA ALA A 133 0.53 36.25 5.09
C ALA A 133 0.87 34.99 4.26
N GLU A 134 1.66 35.14 3.19
CA GLU A 134 2.17 34.01 2.39
C GLU A 134 3.09 33.10 3.21
N TYR A 135 3.90 33.65 4.11
CA TYR A 135 4.76 32.87 5.00
C TYR A 135 3.91 31.97 5.91
N HIS A 136 2.90 32.55 6.59
CA HIS A 136 2.00 31.80 7.46
C HIS A 136 1.23 30.71 6.69
N HIS A 137 0.67 31.05 5.53
CA HIS A 137 -0.01 30.08 4.66
C HIS A 137 0.92 28.91 4.28
N ASN A 138 2.15 29.22 3.82
CA ASN A 138 3.12 28.20 3.42
C ASN A 138 3.60 27.33 4.59
N GLU A 139 3.72 27.89 5.79
CA GLU A 139 4.09 27.14 7.00
C GLU A 139 3.02 26.11 7.37
N HIS A 140 1.76 26.52 7.43
CA HIS A 140 0.63 25.64 7.71
C HIS A 140 0.43 24.59 6.60
N GLN A 141 0.61 24.97 5.33
CA GLN A 141 0.53 24.03 4.21
C GLN A 141 1.61 22.94 4.27
N LYS A 142 2.86 23.31 4.61
CA LYS A 142 3.94 22.33 4.86
C LYS A 142 3.61 21.40 6.03
N ARG A 143 3.01 21.93 7.10
CA ARG A 143 2.58 21.12 8.25
C ARG A 143 1.47 20.15 7.88
N LEU A 144 0.49 20.57 7.06
CA LEU A 144 -0.59 19.72 6.55
C LEU A 144 -0.03 18.53 5.75
N TYR A 145 0.91 18.75 4.82
CA TYR A 145 1.52 17.67 4.06
C TYR A 145 2.27 16.68 4.96
N ARG A 146 3.02 17.18 5.95
CA ARG A 146 3.67 16.32 6.95
C ARG A 146 2.66 15.47 7.73
N LEU A 147 1.54 16.05 8.17
CA LEU A 147 0.49 15.31 8.90
C LEU A 147 -0.19 14.23 8.03
N GLN A 148 -0.49 14.56 6.77
CA GLN A 148 -1.08 13.61 5.82
C GLN A 148 -0.14 12.45 5.51
N ALA A 149 1.16 12.72 5.37
CA ALA A 149 2.18 11.71 5.16
C ALA A 149 2.43 10.85 6.41
N GLU A 150 2.31 11.43 7.61
CA GLU A 150 2.74 10.81 8.87
C GLU A 150 2.08 9.45 9.14
N ARG A 151 0.77 9.34 8.90
CA ARG A 151 0.05 8.07 9.08
C ARG A 151 0.59 6.98 8.15
N GLN A 152 0.71 7.29 6.87
CA GLN A 152 1.17 6.34 5.86
C GLN A 152 2.64 5.98 6.05
N ARG A 153 3.48 6.95 6.42
CA ARG A 153 4.89 6.76 6.74
C ARG A 153 5.08 5.77 7.90
N ARG A 154 4.34 5.94 9.01
CA ARG A 154 4.44 5.03 10.17
C ARG A 154 4.07 3.60 9.79
N LEU A 155 3.00 3.43 9.01
CA LEU A 155 2.58 2.13 8.52
C LEU A 155 3.60 1.53 7.55
N ALA A 156 4.11 2.31 6.60
CA ALA A 156 5.11 1.86 5.64
C ALA A 156 6.42 1.44 6.33
N ASN A 157 6.90 2.23 7.29
CA ASN A 157 8.13 1.90 8.05
C ASN A 157 7.96 0.61 8.86
N GLY A 158 6.80 0.41 9.49
CA GLY A 158 6.50 -0.85 10.19
C GLY A 158 6.39 -2.04 9.24
N PHE A 159 5.79 -1.86 8.07
CA PHE A 159 5.60 -2.92 7.08
C PHE A 159 6.87 -3.28 6.31
N GLY A 160 7.89 -2.41 6.30
CA GLY A 160 9.17 -2.68 5.64
C GLY A 160 9.86 -3.95 6.09
N VAL A 161 9.76 -4.28 7.39
CA VAL A 161 10.33 -5.51 7.96
C VAL A 161 9.69 -6.77 7.34
N PHE A 162 8.39 -6.73 7.04
CA PHE A 162 7.73 -7.82 6.34
C PHE A 162 8.27 -7.99 4.92
N CYS A 163 8.48 -6.89 4.19
CA CYS A 163 9.10 -6.92 2.86
C CYS A 163 10.54 -7.46 2.90
N PHE A 164 11.30 -7.19 3.97
CA PHE A 164 12.66 -7.74 4.16
C PHE A 164 12.61 -9.26 4.26
N VAL A 165 11.65 -9.79 5.03
CA VAL A 165 11.45 -11.24 5.20
C VAL A 165 10.99 -11.88 3.89
N CYS A 166 10.03 -11.26 3.19
CA CYS A 166 9.54 -11.72 1.89
C CYS A 166 10.64 -11.80 0.83
N MET A 167 11.73 -11.06 0.98
CA MET A 167 12.88 -11.10 0.09
C MET A 167 14.00 -12.01 0.60
N GLY A 168 14.33 -11.93 1.88
CA GLY A 168 15.41 -12.70 2.49
C GLY A 168 15.18 -14.21 2.52
N ILE A 169 13.96 -14.66 2.83
CA ILE A 169 13.64 -16.10 2.90
C ILE A 169 13.85 -16.77 1.53
N PRO A 170 13.26 -16.26 0.42
CA PRO A 170 13.58 -16.70 -0.92
C PRO A 170 15.06 -16.83 -1.26
N VAL A 171 15.83 -15.77 -1.01
CA VAL A 171 17.25 -15.70 -1.37
C VAL A 171 18.07 -16.67 -0.52
N ALA A 172 17.73 -16.82 0.77
CA ALA A 172 18.36 -17.78 1.67
C ALA A 172 18.08 -19.23 1.24
N VAL A 173 16.87 -19.54 0.80
CA VAL A 173 16.50 -20.87 0.27
C VAL A 173 17.20 -21.14 -1.07
N TRP A 174 17.31 -20.12 -1.93
CA TRP A 174 17.98 -20.22 -3.23
C TRP A 174 19.48 -20.55 -3.10
N ARG A 175 20.18 -19.89 -2.17
CA ARG A 175 21.62 -20.09 -1.94
C ARG A 175 21.92 -21.23 -0.98
N LYS A 176 21.39 -22.43 -1.26
CA LYS A 176 21.53 -23.65 -0.44
C LYS A 176 22.99 -24.18 -0.28
N SER A 177 24.01 -23.32 -0.41
CA SER A 177 25.45 -23.60 -0.29
C SER A 177 26.06 -22.91 0.94
N SER A 178 27.13 -23.52 1.46
CA SER A 178 27.82 -23.31 2.75
C SER A 178 28.44 -21.92 3.01
N ASP A 179 28.13 -20.90 2.23
CA ASP A 179 28.73 -19.57 2.35
C ASP A 179 27.73 -18.54 2.90
N ASN A 180 27.65 -18.49 4.23
CA ASN A 180 26.77 -17.59 4.98
C ASN A 180 27.04 -16.10 4.65
N VAL A 181 28.28 -15.76 4.31
CA VAL A 181 28.70 -14.37 4.04
C VAL A 181 28.07 -13.88 2.74
N SER A 182 28.15 -14.69 1.68
CA SER A 182 27.63 -14.32 0.37
C SER A 182 26.08 -14.19 0.39
N THR A 183 25.39 -15.09 1.09
CA THR A 183 23.93 -15.03 1.26
C THR A 183 23.48 -13.82 2.07
N PHE A 184 24.23 -13.48 3.13
CA PHE A 184 24.01 -12.27 3.91
C PHE A 184 24.09 -11.02 3.03
N PHE A 185 25.17 -10.83 2.28
CA PHE A 185 25.32 -9.65 1.42
C PHE A 185 24.28 -9.58 0.30
N THR A 186 23.79 -10.72 -0.19
CA THR A 186 22.77 -10.74 -1.25
C THR A 186 21.39 -10.30 -0.75
N CYS A 187 21.06 -10.63 0.50
CA CYS A 187 19.84 -10.11 1.14
C CYS A 187 20.02 -8.65 1.57
N PHE A 188 21.21 -8.32 2.09
CA PHE A 188 21.47 -7.03 2.73
C PHE A 188 21.71 -5.89 1.74
N LEU A 189 22.43 -6.12 0.64
CA LEU A 189 22.78 -5.07 -0.32
C LEU A 189 21.56 -4.40 -0.96
N PRO A 190 20.51 -5.11 -1.41
CA PRO A 190 19.32 -4.44 -1.95
C PRO A 190 18.56 -3.64 -0.90
N ILE A 191 18.57 -4.08 0.37
CA ILE A 191 18.00 -3.28 1.47
C ILE A 191 18.79 -1.98 1.62
N LEU A 192 20.13 -2.05 1.63
CA LEU A 192 20.98 -0.88 1.82
C LEU A 192 20.96 0.08 0.61
N LEU A 193 21.09 -0.46 -0.60
CA LEU A 193 21.31 0.31 -1.83
C LEU A 193 20.02 0.70 -2.56
N LEU A 194 18.89 0.01 -2.30
CA LEU A 194 17.61 0.32 -2.96
C LEU A 194 16.57 0.77 -1.95
N TYR A 195 16.33 -0.02 -0.89
CA TYR A 195 15.24 0.27 0.03
C TYR A 195 15.42 1.60 0.77
N TYR A 196 16.56 1.83 1.43
CA TYR A 196 16.76 3.09 2.18
C TYR A 196 16.76 4.34 1.29
N PRO A 197 17.43 4.37 0.12
CA PRO A 197 17.34 5.51 -0.78
C PRO A 197 15.91 5.79 -1.26
N LEU A 198 15.16 4.76 -1.65
CA LEU A 198 13.76 4.89 -2.06
C LEU A 198 12.86 5.36 -0.91
N LEU A 199 13.13 4.90 0.31
CA LEU A 199 12.40 5.35 1.50
C LEU A 199 12.64 6.83 1.77
N VAL A 200 13.90 7.29 1.71
CA VAL A 200 14.26 8.70 1.91
C VAL A 200 13.60 9.59 0.86
N ILE A 201 13.68 9.21 -0.43
CA ILE A 201 13.05 9.96 -1.52
C ILE A 201 11.53 9.97 -1.37
N GLY A 202 10.92 8.84 -1.04
CA GLY A 202 9.49 8.71 -0.80
C GLY A 202 9.02 9.56 0.38
N GLU A 203 9.79 9.62 1.46
CA GLU A 203 9.50 10.48 2.61
C GLU A 203 9.65 11.97 2.29
N GLN A 204 10.67 12.36 1.52
CA GLN A 204 10.88 13.76 1.12
C GLN A 204 9.73 14.25 0.23
N THR A 205 9.45 13.53 -0.85
CA THR A 205 8.36 13.87 -1.79
C THR A 205 6.98 13.89 -1.13
N ALA A 206 6.73 13.02 -0.14
CA ALA A 206 5.48 13.03 0.61
C ALA A 206 5.35 14.26 1.54
N ARG A 207 6.47 14.71 2.14
CA ARG A 207 6.48 15.92 3.00
C ARG A 207 6.40 17.22 2.20
N ASP A 208 6.84 17.19 0.95
CA ASP A 208 6.78 18.32 0.01
C ASP A 208 5.42 18.44 -0.68
N GLY A 209 4.53 17.46 -0.50
CA GLY A 209 3.15 17.49 -0.99
C GLY A 209 2.98 17.20 -2.49
N THR A 210 4.06 16.90 -3.22
CA THR A 210 4.06 16.79 -4.69
C THR A 210 3.19 15.64 -5.21
N PHE A 211 3.18 14.51 -4.50
CA PHE A 211 2.42 13.29 -4.85
C PHE A 211 1.59 12.76 -3.68
N GLY A 212 1.31 13.62 -2.69
CA GLY A 212 0.64 13.21 -1.44
C GLY A 212 1.41 12.12 -0.68
N ALA A 213 0.69 11.27 0.05
CA ALA A 213 1.28 10.30 0.97
C ALA A 213 1.65 8.94 0.32
N VAL A 214 1.42 8.75 -0.97
CA VAL A 214 1.64 7.48 -1.68
C VAL A 214 3.12 7.07 -1.81
N PRO A 215 4.07 8.00 -2.10
CA PRO A 215 5.47 7.64 -2.35
C PRO A 215 6.19 6.91 -1.21
N VAL A 216 5.72 7.03 0.03
CA VAL A 216 6.29 6.33 1.20
C VAL A 216 6.25 4.81 1.08
N TRP A 217 5.39 4.26 0.21
CA TRP A 217 5.26 2.81 -0.01
C TRP A 217 6.16 2.26 -1.12
N ILE A 218 6.78 3.10 -1.93
CA ILE A 218 7.54 2.67 -3.11
C ILE A 218 8.66 1.69 -2.74
N ALA A 219 9.39 1.96 -1.66
CA ALA A 219 10.46 1.09 -1.18
C ALA A 219 9.94 -0.32 -0.81
N ASN A 220 8.79 -0.38 -0.11
CA ASN A 220 8.13 -1.64 0.28
C ASN A 220 7.69 -2.45 -0.95
N VAL A 221 7.08 -1.79 -1.93
CA VAL A 221 6.57 -2.42 -3.16
C VAL A 221 7.71 -2.98 -3.99
N VAL A 222 8.76 -2.17 -4.20
CA VAL A 222 9.95 -2.60 -4.98
C VAL A 222 10.61 -3.80 -4.33
N LEU A 223 10.81 -3.76 -3.00
CA LEU A 223 11.49 -4.85 -2.31
C LEU A 223 10.64 -6.13 -2.22
N PHE A 224 9.32 -5.99 -2.03
CA PHE A 224 8.40 -7.12 -2.10
C PHE A 224 8.41 -7.76 -3.49
N ALA A 225 8.41 -6.95 -4.55
CA ALA A 225 8.52 -7.45 -5.93
C ALA A 225 9.83 -8.21 -6.16
N ILE A 226 10.97 -7.69 -5.69
CA ILE A 226 12.26 -8.38 -5.76
C ILE A 226 12.20 -9.72 -5.01
N GLY A 227 11.60 -9.75 -3.82
CA GLY A 227 11.40 -10.98 -3.06
C GLY A 227 10.53 -12.01 -3.76
N ALA A 228 9.39 -11.57 -4.30
CA ALA A 228 8.49 -12.42 -5.07
C ALA A 228 9.14 -12.98 -6.35
N LEU A 229 10.02 -12.20 -7.00
CA LEU A 229 10.74 -12.61 -8.21
C LEU A 229 11.94 -13.54 -7.93
N SER A 230 12.52 -13.45 -6.73
CA SER A 230 13.63 -14.28 -6.24
C SER A 230 13.16 -15.56 -5.53
N ALA A 231 11.87 -15.67 -5.19
CA ALA A 231 11.25 -16.87 -4.65
C ALA A 231 11.20 -17.99 -5.69
N ASP A 232 12.24 -18.83 -5.68
CA ASP A 232 12.35 -20.03 -6.50
C ASP A 232 11.85 -21.27 -5.76
N PRO A 233 10.81 -21.96 -6.28
CA PRO A 233 10.58 -23.36 -6.02
C PRO A 233 11.05 -24.13 -7.25
N ILE A 234 12.06 -24.96 -7.01
CA ILE A 234 12.61 -26.00 -7.87
C ILE A 234 11.59 -26.46 -8.96
N ASP A 235 11.99 -26.26 -10.22
CA ASP A 235 11.41 -26.74 -11.49
C ASP A 235 9.96 -26.38 -11.86
N ALA A 236 9.79 -25.82 -13.07
CA ALA A 236 8.54 -25.41 -13.76
C ALA A 236 7.60 -24.41 -13.03
N SER A 237 7.72 -24.27 -11.71
CA SER A 237 6.81 -23.47 -10.89
C SER A 237 7.21 -21.99 -10.78
N LEU A 238 8.51 -21.66 -10.86
CA LEU A 238 8.99 -20.27 -10.84
C LEU A 238 8.49 -19.46 -12.03
N TRP A 239 8.73 -19.92 -13.26
CA TRP A 239 8.30 -19.18 -14.45
C TRP A 239 6.78 -19.07 -14.53
N THR A 240 6.07 -20.06 -13.98
CA THR A 240 4.62 -19.97 -13.78
C THR A 240 4.26 -18.86 -12.80
N ARG A 241 4.89 -18.80 -11.62
CA ARG A 241 4.69 -17.73 -10.64
C ARG A 241 5.06 -16.35 -11.19
N ARG A 242 6.19 -16.22 -11.89
CA ARG A 242 6.61 -14.98 -12.56
C ARG A 242 5.59 -14.53 -13.59
N THR A 243 5.04 -15.46 -14.37
CA THR A 243 3.98 -15.12 -15.33
C THR A 243 2.69 -14.73 -14.63
N MET A 244 2.32 -15.41 -13.54
CA MET A 244 1.16 -15.00 -12.73
C MET A 244 1.34 -13.59 -12.18
N TRP A 245 2.51 -13.27 -11.60
CA TRP A 245 2.81 -11.92 -11.12
C TRP A 245 2.84 -10.88 -12.24
N LEU A 246 3.36 -11.23 -13.42
CA LEU A 246 3.33 -10.38 -14.60
C LEU A 246 1.88 -10.07 -15.03
N VAL A 247 1.05 -11.10 -15.18
CA VAL A 247 -0.34 -10.96 -15.62
C VAL A 247 -1.18 -10.23 -14.57
N LEU A 248 -1.04 -10.56 -13.28
CA LEU A 248 -1.74 -9.88 -12.18
C LEU A 248 -1.26 -8.44 -12.02
N GLY A 249 0.05 -8.20 -12.06
CA GLY A 249 0.63 -6.86 -11.95
C GLY A 249 0.23 -5.97 -13.13
N LEU A 250 0.25 -6.51 -14.35
CA LEU A 250 -0.21 -5.79 -15.54
C LEU A 250 -1.73 -5.55 -15.51
N GLY A 251 -2.51 -6.54 -15.08
CA GLY A 251 -3.95 -6.38 -14.88
C GLY A 251 -4.28 -5.30 -13.86
N LEU A 252 -3.61 -5.31 -12.72
CA LEU A 252 -3.74 -4.27 -11.70
C LEU A 252 -3.32 -2.90 -12.25
N PHE A 253 -2.19 -2.82 -12.95
CA PHE A 253 -1.75 -1.58 -13.60
C PHE A 253 -2.80 -1.04 -14.58
N ARG A 254 -3.39 -1.90 -15.42
CA ARG A 254 -4.45 -1.52 -16.36
C ARG A 254 -5.72 -1.04 -15.65
N LEU A 255 -6.12 -1.69 -14.57
CA LEU A 255 -7.26 -1.28 -13.75
C LEU A 255 -7.03 0.06 -13.06
N VAL A 256 -5.83 0.27 -12.51
CA VAL A 256 -5.43 1.54 -11.90
C VAL A 256 -5.40 2.64 -12.97
N TYR A 257 -4.78 2.38 -14.12
CA TYR A 257 -4.78 3.30 -15.25
C TYR A 257 -6.21 3.68 -15.64
N LEU A 258 -7.10 2.70 -15.79
CA LEU A 258 -8.50 2.94 -16.15
C LEU A 258 -9.25 3.75 -15.08
N ALA A 259 -8.94 3.57 -13.81
CA ALA A 259 -9.57 4.34 -12.72
C ALA A 259 -9.13 5.82 -12.68
N PHE A 260 -7.98 6.15 -13.27
CA PHE A 260 -7.46 7.51 -13.38
C PHE A 260 -7.51 8.06 -14.81
N ASP A 261 -8.12 7.32 -15.75
CA ASP A 261 -8.19 7.68 -17.15
C ASP A 261 -9.05 8.93 -17.34
N PRO A 262 -8.49 10.06 -17.82
CA PRO A 262 -9.24 11.29 -17.99
C PRO A 262 -9.95 11.37 -19.36
N PHE A 263 -9.82 10.35 -20.22
CA PHE A 263 -10.32 10.40 -21.58
C PHE A 263 -11.75 9.86 -21.70
N ASP A 264 -12.61 10.61 -22.39
CA ASP A 264 -13.95 10.17 -22.77
C ASP A 264 -13.93 8.95 -23.70
N LEU A 265 -15.09 8.32 -23.89
CA LEU A 265 -15.25 7.19 -24.81
C LEU A 265 -14.89 7.57 -26.24
N VAL A 266 -14.09 6.72 -26.88
CA VAL A 266 -13.83 6.82 -28.32
C VAL A 266 -15.10 6.42 -29.09
N HIS A 267 -15.23 6.86 -30.35
CA HIS A 267 -16.42 6.65 -31.18
C HIS A 267 -16.97 5.23 -31.14
N ASP A 268 -16.12 4.22 -31.34
CA ASP A 268 -16.51 2.80 -31.30
C ASP A 268 -17.04 2.39 -29.93
N GLU A 269 -16.42 2.83 -28.84
CA GLU A 269 -16.83 2.48 -27.48
C GLU A 269 -18.19 3.08 -27.13
N ALA A 270 -18.40 4.36 -27.48
CA ALA A 270 -19.68 5.03 -27.29
C ALA A 270 -20.80 4.36 -28.11
N TYR A 271 -20.48 3.95 -29.34
CA TYR A 271 -21.42 3.24 -30.22
C TYR A 271 -21.80 1.86 -29.65
N TYR A 272 -20.83 1.08 -29.17
CA TYR A 272 -21.10 -0.22 -28.55
C TYR A 272 -21.77 -0.09 -27.17
N TRP A 273 -21.53 0.99 -26.45
CA TRP A 273 -22.23 1.29 -25.20
C TRP A 273 -23.71 1.58 -25.46
N ASP A 274 -24.05 2.34 -26.52
CA ASP A 274 -25.43 2.58 -26.90
C ASP A 274 -26.20 1.27 -27.15
N TRP A 275 -25.59 0.34 -27.90
CA TRP A 275 -26.12 -1.00 -28.12
C TRP A 275 -26.35 -1.79 -26.82
N SER A 276 -25.48 -1.61 -25.83
CA SER A 276 -25.59 -2.31 -24.54
C SER A 276 -26.80 -1.86 -23.70
N ARG A 277 -27.34 -0.66 -23.97
CA ARG A 277 -28.54 -0.13 -23.27
C ARG A 277 -29.80 -0.87 -23.69
N GLN A 278 -29.83 -1.40 -24.91
CA GLN A 278 -30.92 -2.20 -25.46
C GLN A 278 -30.34 -3.51 -26.01
N LEU A 279 -30.15 -4.48 -25.11
CA LEU A 279 -29.56 -5.78 -25.48
C LEU A 279 -30.45 -6.52 -26.48
N ASP A 280 -29.86 -6.90 -27.61
CA ASP A 280 -30.48 -7.72 -28.65
C ASP A 280 -29.55 -8.91 -28.99
N TYR A 281 -30.03 -9.81 -29.86
CA TYR A 281 -29.31 -11.00 -30.31
C TYR A 281 -28.35 -10.74 -31.48
N GLY A 282 -28.35 -9.53 -32.05
CA GLY A 282 -27.42 -9.11 -33.08
C GLY A 282 -27.59 -7.64 -33.45
N TYR A 283 -26.51 -7.01 -33.93
CA TYR A 283 -26.50 -5.61 -34.31
C TYR A 283 -26.06 -5.45 -35.76
N PHE A 284 -26.35 -4.28 -36.34
CA PHE A 284 -26.16 -4.02 -37.77
C PHE A 284 -24.78 -4.41 -38.29
N SER A 285 -23.72 -4.07 -37.55
CA SER A 285 -22.34 -4.30 -38.02
C SER A 285 -21.58 -5.39 -37.25
N LYS A 286 -22.02 -5.77 -36.05
CA LYS A 286 -21.31 -6.74 -35.19
C LYS A 286 -22.26 -7.72 -34.49
N PRO A 287 -21.76 -8.94 -34.22
CA PRO A 287 -22.41 -9.89 -33.31
C PRO A 287 -22.59 -9.35 -31.86
N PRO A 288 -23.43 -10.00 -31.03
CA PRO A 288 -23.96 -9.37 -29.81
C PRO A 288 -23.01 -9.37 -28.60
N MET A 289 -21.92 -10.14 -28.61
CA MET A 289 -21.08 -10.34 -27.41
C MET A 289 -20.55 -9.03 -26.83
N ILE A 290 -20.17 -8.07 -27.69
CA ILE A 290 -19.63 -6.79 -27.22
C ILE A 290 -20.66 -6.01 -26.38
N ALA A 291 -21.90 -5.93 -26.86
CA ALA A 291 -22.97 -5.23 -26.15
C ALA A 291 -23.39 -5.98 -24.88
N TRP A 292 -23.40 -7.31 -24.90
CA TRP A 292 -23.68 -8.12 -23.72
C TRP A 292 -22.63 -7.94 -22.62
N LEU A 293 -21.35 -7.88 -22.98
CA LEU A 293 -20.25 -7.66 -22.04
C LEU A 293 -20.32 -6.27 -21.40
N ILE A 294 -20.52 -5.22 -22.22
CA ILE A 294 -20.68 -3.85 -21.72
C ILE A 294 -21.94 -3.75 -20.84
N GLY A 295 -23.05 -4.31 -21.30
CA GLY A 295 -24.32 -4.24 -20.57
C GLY A 295 -24.27 -4.97 -19.23
N LEU A 296 -23.49 -6.05 -19.14
CA LEU A 296 -23.25 -6.73 -17.86
C LEU A 296 -22.43 -5.86 -16.91
N SER A 297 -21.34 -5.25 -17.37
CA SER A 297 -20.49 -4.43 -16.50
C SER A 297 -21.16 -3.14 -16.05
N THR A 298 -21.89 -2.45 -16.93
CA THR A 298 -22.61 -1.22 -16.60
C THR A 298 -23.82 -1.46 -15.69
N ARG A 299 -24.52 -2.60 -15.82
CA ARG A 299 -25.57 -2.97 -14.86
C ARG A 299 -25.05 -3.23 -13.45
N LEU A 300 -23.82 -3.73 -13.33
CA LEU A 300 -23.22 -4.06 -12.03
C LEU A 300 -22.56 -2.86 -11.35
N LEU A 301 -21.93 -1.98 -12.13
CA LEU A 301 -21.09 -0.89 -11.61
C LEU A 301 -21.68 0.51 -11.85
N GLY A 302 -22.64 0.64 -12.75
CA GLY A 302 -23.24 1.90 -13.17
C GLY A 302 -22.77 2.37 -14.55
N ASP A 303 -23.38 3.44 -15.03
CA ASP A 303 -23.20 4.00 -16.38
C ASP A 303 -22.07 5.04 -16.40
N HIS A 304 -20.82 4.57 -16.52
CA HIS A 304 -19.62 5.41 -16.62
C HIS A 304 -18.50 4.68 -17.38
N GLU A 305 -17.49 5.43 -17.83
CA GLU A 305 -16.43 5.01 -18.76
C GLU A 305 -15.65 3.79 -18.23
N PHE A 306 -15.34 3.80 -16.94
CA PHE A 306 -14.66 2.68 -16.27
C PHE A 306 -15.46 1.38 -16.42
N ALA A 307 -16.78 1.42 -16.18
CA ALA A 307 -17.63 0.24 -16.30
C ALA A 307 -17.70 -0.26 -17.76
N VAL A 308 -17.70 0.65 -18.74
CA VAL A 308 -17.70 0.29 -20.18
C VAL A 308 -16.39 -0.38 -20.58
N ARG A 309 -15.24 0.11 -20.10
CA ARG A 309 -13.89 -0.39 -20.45
C ARG A 309 -13.43 -1.59 -19.65
N LEU A 310 -14.02 -1.83 -18.48
CA LEU A 310 -13.62 -2.93 -17.58
C LEU A 310 -13.55 -4.30 -18.27
N PRO A 311 -14.53 -4.74 -19.10
CA PRO A 311 -14.45 -6.02 -19.77
C PRO A 311 -13.23 -6.16 -20.68
N ALA A 312 -12.83 -5.09 -21.38
CA ALA A 312 -11.64 -5.11 -22.24
C ALA A 312 -10.36 -5.36 -21.44
N VAL A 313 -10.23 -4.70 -20.28
CA VAL A 313 -9.08 -4.89 -19.38
C VAL A 313 -9.01 -6.31 -18.86
N LEU A 314 -10.14 -6.88 -18.44
CA LEU A 314 -10.20 -8.24 -17.92
C LEU A 314 -9.91 -9.29 -19.00
N LEU A 315 -10.54 -9.17 -20.18
CA LEU A 315 -10.38 -10.10 -21.29
C LEU A 315 -9.00 -9.98 -21.96
N GLY A 316 -8.52 -8.77 -22.17
CA GLY A 316 -7.17 -8.51 -22.70
C GLY A 316 -6.05 -8.90 -21.73
N THR A 317 -6.32 -8.97 -20.43
CA THR A 317 -5.39 -9.54 -19.45
C THR A 317 -5.52 -11.06 -19.37
N GLY A 318 -6.74 -11.58 -19.46
CA GLY A 318 -7.01 -13.02 -19.48
C GLY A 318 -6.44 -13.73 -20.71
N SER A 319 -6.37 -13.06 -21.87
CA SER A 319 -5.78 -13.62 -23.09
C SER A 319 -4.30 -14.00 -22.89
N LEU A 320 -3.55 -13.19 -22.13
CA LEU A 320 -2.15 -13.45 -21.78
C LEU A 320 -1.98 -14.74 -20.97
N ALA A 321 -2.95 -15.07 -20.10
CA ALA A 321 -2.93 -16.33 -19.37
C ALA A 321 -3.05 -17.53 -20.32
N PHE A 322 -3.89 -17.45 -21.35
CA PHE A 322 -3.99 -18.50 -22.37
C PHE A 322 -2.74 -18.61 -23.24
N VAL A 323 -2.11 -17.49 -23.60
CA VAL A 323 -0.80 -17.47 -24.28
C VAL A 323 0.24 -18.22 -23.46
N PHE A 324 0.34 -17.91 -22.15
CA PHE A 324 1.25 -18.61 -21.25
C PHE A 324 0.96 -20.12 -21.20
N MET A 325 -0.31 -20.49 -20.98
CA MET A 325 -0.71 -21.89 -20.83
C MET A 325 -0.46 -22.70 -22.10
N LEU A 326 -0.68 -22.11 -23.27
CA LEU A 326 -0.39 -22.75 -24.55
C LEU A 326 1.12 -22.92 -24.75
N ALA A 327 1.89 -21.83 -24.65
CA ALA A 327 3.34 -21.88 -24.87
C ALA A 327 4.08 -22.76 -23.85
N ARG A 328 3.65 -22.74 -22.58
CA ARG A 328 4.17 -23.65 -21.54
C ARG A 328 3.96 -25.12 -21.91
N ARG A 329 2.87 -25.42 -22.60
CA ARG A 329 2.46 -26.79 -22.91
C ARG A 329 3.06 -27.29 -24.21
N MET A 330 3.25 -26.40 -25.19
CA MET A 330 3.99 -26.70 -26.42
C MET A 330 5.50 -26.87 -26.17
N TYR A 331 6.04 -26.10 -25.22
CA TYR A 331 7.46 -26.08 -24.91
C TYR A 331 7.66 -26.23 -23.39
N ASP A 332 7.97 -25.14 -22.69
CA ASP A 332 8.20 -25.11 -21.25
C ASP A 332 7.74 -23.78 -20.63
N ALA A 333 7.74 -23.70 -19.29
CA ALA A 333 7.26 -22.52 -18.58
C ALA A 333 8.11 -21.26 -18.83
N LYS A 334 9.41 -21.39 -19.14
CA LYS A 334 10.29 -20.27 -19.45
C LYS A 334 9.93 -19.67 -20.82
N VAL A 335 9.73 -20.51 -21.84
CA VAL A 335 9.23 -20.08 -23.14
C VAL A 335 7.84 -19.44 -22.99
N GLY A 336 6.96 -20.03 -22.17
CA GLY A 336 5.67 -19.45 -21.86
C GLY A 336 5.75 -18.03 -21.28
N PHE A 337 6.65 -17.80 -20.33
CA PHE A 337 6.86 -16.47 -19.74
C PHE A 337 7.29 -15.45 -20.80
N TRP A 338 8.31 -15.77 -21.60
CA TRP A 338 8.83 -14.85 -22.62
C TRP A 338 7.82 -14.60 -23.74
N ALA A 339 7.08 -15.62 -24.18
CA ALA A 339 5.99 -15.44 -25.13
C ALA A 339 4.92 -14.48 -24.58
N THR A 340 4.54 -14.66 -23.32
CA THR A 340 3.56 -13.78 -22.66
C THR A 340 4.07 -12.35 -22.53
N MET A 341 5.34 -12.17 -22.15
CA MET A 341 5.97 -10.86 -22.06
C MET A 341 6.01 -10.14 -23.42
N LEU A 342 6.41 -10.83 -24.48
CA LEU A 342 6.46 -10.26 -25.83
C LEU A 342 5.07 -9.83 -26.32
N VAL A 343 4.05 -10.67 -26.11
CA VAL A 343 2.66 -10.29 -26.45
C VAL A 343 2.19 -9.12 -25.60
N ALA A 344 2.49 -9.11 -24.29
CA ALA A 344 2.12 -8.02 -23.39
C ALA A 344 2.73 -6.67 -23.82
N MET A 345 3.98 -6.67 -24.31
CA MET A 345 4.70 -5.49 -24.77
C MET A 345 4.33 -5.06 -26.20
N THR A 346 3.53 -5.84 -26.92
CA THR A 346 3.11 -5.50 -28.28
C THR A 346 2.16 -4.30 -28.23
N PRO A 347 2.44 -3.18 -28.93
CA PRO A 347 1.60 -1.98 -28.87
C PRO A 347 0.12 -2.24 -29.19
N GLY A 348 -0.14 -3.13 -30.15
CA GLY A 348 -1.50 -3.57 -30.50
C GLY A 348 -2.23 -4.23 -29.33
N ASN A 349 -1.54 -5.07 -28.54
CA ASN A 349 -2.14 -5.70 -27.36
C ASN A 349 -2.45 -4.68 -26.26
N VAL A 350 -1.61 -3.65 -26.09
CA VAL A 350 -1.86 -2.57 -25.14
C VAL A 350 -3.14 -1.81 -25.51
N ALA A 351 -3.25 -1.37 -26.76
CA ALA A 351 -4.43 -0.64 -27.25
C ALA A 351 -5.70 -1.49 -27.16
N MET A 352 -5.65 -2.74 -27.64
CA MET A 352 -6.80 -3.66 -27.65
C MET A 352 -7.19 -4.15 -26.25
N SER A 353 -6.37 -3.96 -25.22
CA SER A 353 -6.72 -4.33 -23.83
C SER A 353 -7.24 -3.16 -23.01
N LEU A 354 -7.14 -1.92 -23.49
CA LEU A 354 -7.57 -0.72 -22.76
C LEU A 354 -8.83 -0.10 -23.36
N LEU A 355 -9.00 -0.20 -24.68
CA LEU A 355 -10.19 0.28 -25.38
C LEU A 355 -11.22 -0.84 -25.52
N MET A 356 -12.49 -0.55 -25.22
CA MET A 356 -13.57 -1.52 -25.39
C MET A 356 -14.07 -1.58 -26.83
N THR A 357 -13.29 -2.27 -27.66
CA THR A 357 -13.68 -2.66 -29.01
C THR A 357 -13.95 -4.16 -29.10
N ILE A 358 -14.45 -4.63 -30.24
CA ILE A 358 -14.64 -6.07 -30.51
C ILE A 358 -13.34 -6.88 -30.47
N ASP A 359 -12.17 -6.24 -30.54
CA ASP A 359 -10.90 -6.94 -30.62
C ASP A 359 -10.48 -7.52 -29.27
N ALA A 360 -10.85 -6.90 -28.14
CA ALA A 360 -10.53 -7.40 -26.79
C ALA A 360 -11.16 -8.78 -26.50
N PRO A 361 -12.51 -8.95 -26.59
CA PRO A 361 -13.14 -10.26 -26.50
C PRO A 361 -12.67 -11.22 -27.59
N PHE A 362 -12.42 -10.74 -28.80
CA PHE A 362 -11.95 -11.59 -29.90
C PHE A 362 -10.59 -12.22 -29.58
N LEU A 363 -9.61 -11.43 -29.11
CA LEU A 363 -8.29 -11.93 -28.70
C LEU A 363 -8.40 -12.94 -27.56
N PHE A 364 -9.25 -12.67 -26.57
CA PHE A 364 -9.48 -13.60 -25.46
C PHE A 364 -10.01 -14.96 -25.95
N PHE A 365 -11.09 -14.96 -26.72
CA PHE A 365 -11.67 -16.20 -27.24
C PHE A 365 -10.74 -16.89 -28.24
N TRP A 366 -9.96 -16.13 -29.02
CA TRP A 366 -8.96 -16.69 -29.91
C TRP A 366 -7.85 -17.43 -29.16
N SER A 367 -7.22 -16.79 -28.17
CA SER A 367 -6.18 -17.42 -27.36
C SER A 367 -6.72 -18.61 -26.55
N ALA A 368 -7.94 -18.50 -26.00
CA ALA A 368 -8.60 -19.60 -25.31
C ALA A 368 -8.91 -20.78 -26.25
N ALA A 369 -9.37 -20.50 -27.47
CA ALA A 369 -9.64 -21.52 -28.47
C ALA A 369 -8.35 -22.21 -28.90
N MET A 370 -7.23 -21.48 -29.08
CA MET A 370 -5.93 -22.09 -29.42
C MET A 370 -5.49 -23.05 -28.33
N TYR A 371 -5.63 -22.64 -27.07
CA TYR A 371 -5.31 -23.50 -25.93
C TYR A 371 -6.20 -24.75 -25.88
N CYS A 372 -7.52 -24.60 -25.99
CA CYS A 372 -8.45 -25.74 -25.95
C CYS A 372 -8.25 -26.69 -27.13
N PHE A 373 -8.00 -26.15 -28.32
CA PHE A 373 -7.72 -26.92 -29.53
C PHE A 373 -6.41 -27.71 -29.39
N TRP A 374 -5.35 -27.10 -28.86
CA TRP A 374 -4.10 -27.83 -28.56
C TRP A 374 -4.34 -28.98 -27.60
N ARG A 375 -5.12 -28.75 -26.53
CA ARG A 375 -5.51 -29.79 -25.56
C ARG A 375 -6.33 -30.91 -26.19
N LEU A 376 -7.13 -30.61 -27.22
CA LEU A 376 -7.90 -31.59 -27.98
C LEU A 376 -7.00 -32.49 -28.86
N LEU A 377 -5.90 -31.94 -29.38
CA LEU A 377 -4.94 -32.69 -30.21
C LEU A 377 -4.04 -33.61 -29.39
N GLU A 378 -3.79 -33.27 -28.13
CA GLU A 378 -3.06 -34.15 -27.21
C GLU A 378 -3.81 -35.48 -27.00
N LYS A 379 -3.16 -36.62 -27.30
CA LYS A 379 -3.73 -37.94 -27.08
C LYS A 379 -3.93 -38.18 -25.57
N GLY A 380 -5.17 -38.31 -25.12
CA GLY A 380 -5.52 -38.57 -23.71
C GLY A 380 -7.01 -38.84 -23.48
N GLU A 381 -7.36 -39.24 -22.26
CA GLU A 381 -8.72 -39.70 -21.87
C GLU A 381 -9.77 -38.57 -21.91
N ASP A 382 -9.36 -37.30 -21.80
CA ASP A 382 -10.26 -36.13 -21.71
C ASP A 382 -10.68 -35.54 -23.07
N ARG A 383 -10.52 -36.26 -24.19
CA ARG A 383 -10.70 -35.69 -25.54
C ARG A 383 -12.07 -35.04 -25.76
N TRP A 384 -13.14 -35.66 -25.24
CA TRP A 384 -14.50 -35.12 -25.36
C TRP A 384 -14.67 -33.78 -24.65
N LYS A 385 -14.09 -33.63 -23.45
CA LYS A 385 -14.12 -32.38 -22.68
C LYS A 385 -13.48 -31.23 -23.48
N TRP A 386 -12.33 -31.49 -24.10
CA TRP A 386 -11.63 -30.48 -24.89
C TRP A 386 -12.31 -30.20 -26.23
N LEU A 387 -13.02 -31.18 -26.80
CA LEU A 387 -13.86 -30.97 -27.98
C LEU A 387 -14.99 -29.99 -27.66
N VAL A 388 -15.75 -30.28 -26.60
CA VAL A 388 -16.85 -29.40 -26.15
C VAL A 388 -16.31 -28.01 -25.80
N ALA A 389 -15.21 -27.92 -25.04
CA ALA A 389 -14.61 -26.63 -24.68
C ALA A 389 -14.20 -25.83 -25.93
N THR A 390 -13.54 -26.47 -26.90
CA THR A 390 -13.12 -25.83 -28.15
C THR A 390 -14.33 -25.32 -28.94
N THR A 391 -15.37 -26.15 -29.11
CA THR A 391 -16.61 -25.76 -29.82
C THR A 391 -17.29 -24.58 -29.15
N VAL A 392 -17.44 -24.61 -27.82
CA VAL A 392 -18.08 -23.52 -27.07
C VAL A 392 -17.27 -22.22 -27.21
N VAL A 393 -15.96 -22.27 -27.00
CA VAL A 393 -15.11 -21.06 -27.07
C VAL A 393 -15.08 -20.46 -28.47
N ILE A 394 -15.00 -21.28 -29.53
CA ILE A 394 -15.10 -20.80 -30.91
C ILE A 394 -16.49 -20.18 -31.17
N GLY A 395 -17.56 -20.79 -30.69
CA GLY A 395 -18.92 -20.25 -30.78
C GLY A 395 -19.05 -18.87 -30.12
N LEU A 396 -18.50 -18.70 -28.91
CA LEU A 396 -18.46 -17.40 -28.23
C LEU A 396 -17.60 -16.37 -28.97
N GLY A 397 -16.48 -16.79 -29.57
CA GLY A 397 -15.67 -15.93 -30.43
C GLY A 397 -16.40 -15.50 -31.71
N LEU A 398 -17.20 -16.37 -32.32
CA LEU A 398 -18.05 -16.03 -33.47
C LEU A 398 -19.14 -15.02 -33.09
N LEU A 399 -19.67 -15.09 -31.86
CA LEU A 399 -20.57 -14.08 -31.30
C LEU A 399 -19.87 -12.75 -31.00
N THR A 400 -18.55 -12.65 -31.20
CA THR A 400 -17.78 -11.41 -31.11
C THR A 400 -17.43 -10.88 -32.49
N LYS A 401 -16.80 -11.71 -33.34
CA LYS A 401 -16.32 -11.32 -34.67
C LYS A 401 -16.32 -12.55 -35.57
N GLN A 402 -17.03 -12.47 -36.70
CA GLN A 402 -17.21 -13.60 -37.63
C GLN A 402 -15.90 -14.13 -38.21
N THR A 403 -14.82 -13.32 -38.20
CA THR A 403 -13.47 -13.76 -38.60
C THR A 403 -12.92 -14.90 -37.75
N MET A 404 -13.51 -15.16 -36.57
CA MET A 404 -13.24 -16.34 -35.75
C MET A 404 -13.45 -17.65 -36.53
N ALA A 405 -14.31 -17.66 -37.55
CA ALA A 405 -14.53 -18.84 -38.41
C ALA A 405 -13.24 -19.36 -39.07
N GLY A 406 -12.24 -18.49 -39.27
CA GLY A 406 -10.93 -18.88 -39.80
C GLY A 406 -10.27 -20.00 -38.97
N MET A 407 -10.50 -20.07 -37.66
CA MET A 407 -9.98 -21.15 -36.83
C MET A 407 -10.45 -22.54 -37.26
N LEU A 408 -11.66 -22.67 -37.77
CA LEU A 408 -12.18 -23.97 -38.22
C LEU A 408 -11.42 -24.47 -39.45
N VAL A 409 -11.01 -23.55 -40.32
CA VAL A 409 -10.23 -23.85 -41.52
C VAL A 409 -8.79 -24.22 -41.15
N PHE A 410 -8.14 -23.42 -40.30
CA PHE A 410 -6.75 -23.67 -39.90
C PHE A 410 -6.61 -24.86 -38.95
N GLY A 411 -7.62 -25.14 -38.12
CA GLY A 411 -7.65 -26.34 -37.27
C GLY A 411 -7.64 -27.64 -38.08
N GLY A 412 -8.18 -27.65 -39.30
CA GLY A 412 -8.13 -28.83 -40.18
C GLY A 412 -6.74 -29.12 -40.79
N LEU A 413 -5.74 -28.26 -40.58
CA LEU A 413 -4.37 -28.44 -41.09
C LEU A 413 -3.45 -29.19 -40.11
N PHE A 414 -3.87 -29.40 -38.87
CA PHE A 414 -3.15 -30.12 -37.81
C PHE A 414 -3.89 -31.40 -37.44
#